data_AF-A0A938X4J0-F1
#
_entry.id   AF-A0A938X4J0-F1
#
_cell.length_a   1.000
_cell.length_b   1.000
_cell.length_c   1.000
_cell.angle_alpha   90.00
_cell.angle_beta   90.00
_cell.angle_gamma   90.00
#
_symmetry.space_group_name_H-M   'P 1'
#
loop_
_entity.id
_entity.type
_entity.pdbx_description
1 polymer ?
#
loop_
_entity_poly.entity_id
_entity_poly.type
_entity_poly.pdbx_seq_one_letter_code
_entity_poly.pdbx_strand_id
1 'polypeptide(L)'
;MNIRIQIIVGIVVILALVVIVNMIRQKKLELRYALSWLCVGIAVLVLDCFPQLITWLSWKVGIASPVNMLFFFGFCFSLIIIFVLTIAMSRMSIRIKELAQELALFEKEKKEADN
;
A
#
# COMPACT_ATOMS: atom_id res chain seq x y z
N MET A 1 -6.04 -11.60 23.08
CA MET A 1 -4.63 -11.17 22.91
C MET A 1 -4.01 -11.00 24.28
N ASN A 2 -2.74 -11.39 24.45
CA ASN A 2 -1.99 -11.02 25.65
C ASN A 2 -1.71 -9.51 25.56
N ILE A 3 -1.97 -8.73 26.62
CA ILE A 3 -1.90 -7.25 26.60
C ILE A 3 -0.55 -6.74 26.09
N ARG A 4 0.52 -7.51 26.33
CA ARG A 4 1.88 -7.22 25.86
C ARG A 4 1.99 -7.17 24.34
N ILE A 5 1.34 -8.10 23.63
CA ILE A 5 1.37 -8.16 22.16
C ILE A 5 0.60 -6.98 21.58
N GLN A 6 -0.55 -6.65 22.17
CA GLN A 6 -1.37 -5.51 21.73
C GLN A 6 -0.59 -4.19 21.83
N ILE A 7 0.09 -3.94 22.95
CA ILE A 7 0.92 -2.73 23.11
C ILE A 7 2.05 -2.68 22.08
N ILE A 8 2.74 -3.79 21.84
CA ILE A 8 3.83 -3.85 20.85
C ILE A 8 3.30 -3.56 19.44
N VAL A 9 2.20 -4.18 19.06
CA VAL A 9 1.57 -3.96 17.73
C VAL A 9 1.13 -2.50 17.59
N GLY A 10 0.45 -1.94 18.60
CA GLY A 10 0.03 -0.54 18.60
C GLY A 10 1.21 0.43 18.41
N ILE A 11 2.32 0.24 19.13
CA ILE A 11 3.53 1.08 18.99
C ILE A 11 4.10 0.98 17.57
N VAL A 12 4.21 -0.23 17.02
CA VAL A 12 4.74 -0.46 15.66
C VAL A 12 3.86 0.23 14.62
N VAL A 13 2.53 0.13 14.74
CA VAL A 13 1.59 0.75 13.79
C VAL A 13 1.65 2.28 13.89
N ILE A 14 1.74 2.84 15.11
CA ILE A 14 1.91 4.29 15.30
C ILE A 14 3.21 4.77 14.67
N LEU A 15 4.33 4.07 14.90
CA LEU A 15 5.61 4.40 14.28
C LEU A 15 5.53 4.34 12.75
N ALA A 16 4.89 3.31 12.19
CA ALA A 16 4.69 3.18 10.75
C ALA A 16 3.88 4.37 10.18
N LEU A 17 2.79 4.77 10.85
CA LEU A 17 2.00 5.93 10.46
C LEU A 17 2.80 7.24 10.51
N VAL A 18 3.61 7.44 11.57
CA VAL A 18 4.50 8.60 11.66
C VAL A 18 5.51 8.62 10.52
N VAL A 19 6.10 7.48 10.16
CA VAL A 19 7.03 7.37 9.03
C VAL A 19 6.32 7.73 7.72
N ILE A 20 5.12 7.18 7.47
CA ILE A 20 4.33 7.49 6.27
C ILE A 20 4.05 9.00 6.20
N VAL A 21 3.58 9.62 7.29
CA VAL A 21 3.30 11.06 7.35
C VAL A 21 4.57 11.87 7.11
N ASN A 22 5.71 11.45 7.66
CA ASN A 22 6.99 12.13 7.44
C ASN A 22 7.44 12.02 5.97
N MET A 23 7.24 10.86 5.32
CA MET A 23 7.54 10.68 3.90
C MET A 23 6.65 11.55 3.00
N ILE A 24 5.37 11.75 3.36
CA ILE A 24 4.48 12.71 2.69
C ILE A 24 5.03 14.14 2.87
N ARG A 25 5.39 14.53 4.09
CA ARG A 25 5.96 15.87 4.39
C ARG A 25 7.25 16.15 3.60
N GLN A 26 8.09 15.13 3.41
CA GLN A 26 9.32 15.25 2.63
C GLN A 26 9.10 15.12 1.12
N LYS A 27 7.85 15.07 0.63
CA LYS A 27 7.49 14.89 -0.79
C LYS A 27 8.10 13.63 -1.43
N LYS A 28 8.50 12.63 -0.63
CA LYS A 28 9.06 11.35 -1.11
C LYS A 28 7.99 10.38 -1.57
N LEU A 29 6.75 10.57 -1.12
CA LEU A 29 5.58 9.80 -1.51
C LEU A 29 4.47 10.77 -1.93
N GLU A 30 3.89 10.58 -3.10
CA GLU A 30 2.68 11.32 -3.44
C GLU A 30 1.52 10.89 -2.54
N LEU A 31 0.73 11.88 -2.12
CA LEU A 31 -0.41 11.70 -1.21
C LEU A 31 -1.34 10.56 -1.67
N ARG A 32 -1.54 10.42 -2.99
CA ARG A 32 -2.38 9.37 -3.59
C ARG A 32 -1.93 7.96 -3.20
N TYR A 33 -0.63 7.70 -3.14
CA TYR A 33 -0.09 6.38 -2.79
C TYR A 33 -0.05 6.18 -1.27
N ALA A 34 0.18 7.26 -0.52
CA ALA A 34 0.21 7.21 0.94
C ALA A 34 -1.19 7.08 1.56
N LEU A 35 -2.24 7.56 0.88
CA LEU A 35 -3.63 7.43 1.32
C LEU A 35 -4.04 5.97 1.55
N SER A 36 -3.68 5.06 0.65
CA SER A 36 -3.95 3.63 0.82
C SER A 36 -3.30 3.10 2.09
N TRP A 37 -2.04 3.45 2.35
CA TRP A 37 -1.31 3.00 3.55
C TRP A 37 -1.84 3.64 4.84
N LEU A 38 -2.28 4.89 4.80
CA LEU A 38 -2.94 5.56 5.92
C LEU A 38 -4.27 4.86 6.27
N CYS A 39 -5.11 4.57 5.27
CA CYS A 39 -6.35 3.81 5.48
C CYS A 39 -6.07 2.44 6.12
N VAL A 40 -5.01 1.76 5.71
CA VAL A 40 -4.62 0.46 6.25
C VAL A 40 -4.14 0.57 7.69
N GLY A 41 -3.25 1.52 7.99
CA GLY A 41 -2.77 1.71 9.36
C GLY A 41 -3.91 2.07 10.32
N ILE A 42 -4.86 2.90 9.87
CA ILE A 42 -6.08 3.21 10.64
C ILE A 42 -6.93 1.97 10.84
N ALA A 43 -7.18 1.18 9.78
CA ALA A 43 -7.96 -0.05 9.88
C ALA A 43 -7.30 -1.04 10.86
N VAL A 44 -5.98 -1.21 10.80
CA VAL A 44 -5.24 -2.08 11.72
C VAL A 44 -5.31 -1.56 13.16
N LEU A 45 -5.19 -0.25 13.40
CA LEU A 45 -5.37 0.33 14.74
C LEU A 45 -6.76 0.08 15.31
N VAL A 46 -7.81 0.24 14.49
CA VAL A 46 -9.19 -0.05 14.91
C VAL A 46 -9.33 -1.53 15.30
N LEU A 47 -8.77 -2.44 14.50
CA LEU A 47 -8.82 -3.87 14.80
C LEU A 47 -7.99 -4.24 16.04
N ASP A 48 -6.88 -3.56 16.29
CA ASP A 48 -6.03 -3.74 17.49
C ASP A 48 -6.71 -3.21 18.76
N CYS A 49 -7.44 -2.09 18.68
CA CYS A 49 -8.23 -1.57 19.80
C CYS A 49 -9.49 -2.41 20.08
N PHE A 50 -10.09 -3.03 19.05
CA PHE A 50 -11.35 -3.78 19.15
C PHE A 50 -11.20 -5.24 18.69
N PRO A 51 -10.46 -6.09 19.43
CA PRO A 51 -10.25 -7.50 19.07
C PRO A 51 -11.54 -8.35 19.07
N GLN A 52 -12.60 -7.87 19.73
CA GLN A 52 -13.92 -8.50 19.71
C GLN A 52 -14.55 -8.53 18.31
N LEU A 53 -14.27 -7.54 17.45
CA LEU A 53 -14.75 -7.52 16.06
C LEU A 53 -14.19 -8.69 15.27
N ILE A 54 -12.87 -8.91 15.37
CA ILE A 54 -12.20 -10.04 14.71
C ILE A 54 -12.71 -11.36 15.26
N THR A 55 -12.90 -11.45 16.57
CA THR A 55 -13.36 -12.71 17.20
C THR A 55 -14.76 -13.09 16.73
N TRP A 56 -15.67 -12.10 16.60
CA TRP A 56 -17.00 -12.32 16.06
C TRP A 56 -16.98 -12.74 14.58
N LEU A 57 -16.14 -12.09 13.77
CA LEU A 57 -15.92 -12.46 12.37
C LEU A 57 -15.34 -13.87 12.24
N SER A 58 -14.35 -14.23 13.05
CA SER A 58 -13.74 -15.57 13.08
C SER A 58 -14.75 -16.65 13.34
N TRP A 59 -15.67 -16.42 14.28
CA TRP A 59 -16.73 -17.38 14.58
C TRP A 59 -17.70 -17.56 13.41
N LYS A 60 -18.10 -16.47 12.73
CA LYS A 60 -18.98 -16.54 11.55
C LYS A 60 -18.35 -17.28 10.36
N VAL A 61 -17.06 -17.07 10.13
CA VAL A 61 -16.34 -17.68 8.99
C VAL A 61 -15.85 -19.10 9.33
N GLY A 62 -15.88 -19.50 10.60
CA GLY A 62 -15.43 -20.83 11.05
C GLY A 62 -13.91 -20.94 11.25
N ILE A 63 -13.20 -19.83 11.45
CA ILE A 63 -11.75 -19.83 11.69
C ILE A 63 -11.50 -20.01 13.19
N ALA A 64 -10.74 -21.04 13.55
CA ALA A 64 -10.48 -21.42 14.95
C ALA A 64 -9.71 -20.37 15.77
N SER A 65 -8.85 -19.56 15.12
CA SER A 65 -8.04 -18.53 15.79
C SER A 65 -8.31 -17.14 15.21
N PRO A 66 -8.67 -16.15 16.05
CA PRO A 66 -8.74 -14.73 15.67
C PRO A 66 -7.48 -14.21 14.99
N VAL A 67 -6.32 -14.74 15.37
CA VAL A 67 -5.04 -14.36 14.77
C VAL A 67 -4.94 -14.83 13.32
N ASN A 68 -5.35 -16.07 13.03
CA ASN A 68 -5.33 -16.59 11.66
C ASN A 68 -6.29 -15.82 10.75
N MET A 69 -7.40 -15.33 11.30
CA MET A 69 -8.33 -14.47 10.56
C MET A 69 -7.68 -13.15 10.15
N LEU A 70 -6.95 -12.50 11.06
CA LEU A 70 -6.18 -11.28 10.76
C LEU A 70 -5.14 -11.54 9.65
N PHE A 71 -4.41 -12.65 9.74
CA PHE A 71 -3.44 -13.02 8.70
C PHE A 71 -4.11 -13.28 7.35
N PHE A 72 -5.24 -13.98 7.31
CA PHE A 72 -5.97 -14.24 6.07
C PHE A 72 -6.43 -12.95 5.40
N PHE A 73 -7.09 -12.05 6.13
CA PHE A 73 -7.52 -10.76 5.60
C PHE A 73 -6.33 -9.88 5.20
N GLY A 74 -5.28 -9.83 6.02
CA GLY A 74 -4.06 -9.09 5.69
C GLY A 74 -3.40 -9.61 4.41
N PHE A 75 -3.39 -10.93 4.21
CA PHE A 75 -2.87 -11.55 2.99
C PHE A 75 -3.72 -11.22 1.76
N CYS A 76 -5.04 -11.40 1.83
CA CYS A 76 -5.95 -11.02 0.74
C CYS A 76 -5.82 -9.54 0.39
N PHE A 77 -5.74 -8.69 1.39
CA PHE A 77 -5.61 -7.25 1.21
C PHE A 77 -4.24 -6.87 0.60
N SER A 78 -3.16 -7.53 1.03
CA SER A 78 -1.83 -7.38 0.43
C SER A 78 -1.82 -7.77 -1.06
N LEU A 79 -2.48 -8.88 -1.44
CA LEU A 79 -2.61 -9.27 -2.84
C LEU A 79 -3.31 -8.19 -3.68
N ILE A 80 -4.36 -7.56 -3.15
CA ILE A 80 -5.03 -6.45 -3.83
C ILE A 80 -4.07 -5.27 -4.02
N ILE A 81 -3.32 -4.89 -2.99
CA ILE A 81 -2.31 -3.82 -3.09
C ILE A 81 -1.28 -4.16 -4.16
N ILE A 82 -0.69 -5.36 -4.10
CA ILE A 82 0.33 -5.81 -5.05
C ILE A 82 -0.24 -5.76 -6.47
N PHE A 83 -1.46 -6.25 -6.69
CA PHE A 83 -2.11 -6.20 -7.98
C PHE A 83 -2.30 -4.77 -8.50
N VAL A 84 -2.79 -3.86 -7.65
CA VAL A 84 -2.93 -2.43 -8.00
C VAL A 84 -1.58 -1.80 -8.34
N LEU A 85 -0.52 -2.14 -7.58
CA LEU A 85 0.85 -1.71 -7.86
C LEU A 85 1.33 -2.25 -9.21
N THR A 86 1.10 -3.53 -9.51
CA THR A 86 1.45 -4.15 -10.79
C THR A 86 0.79 -3.41 -11.95
N ILE A 87 -0.49 -3.05 -11.84
CA ILE A 87 -1.18 -2.27 -12.88
C ILE A 87 -0.56 -0.86 -13.00
N ALA A 88 -0.28 -0.19 -11.88
CA ALA A 88 0.36 1.13 -11.89
C ALA A 88 1.74 1.10 -12.55
N MET A 89 2.55 0.09 -12.23
CA MET A 89 3.88 -0.13 -12.81
C MET A 89 3.80 -0.44 -14.31
N SER A 90 2.83 -1.26 -14.73
CA SER A 90 2.59 -1.56 -16.14
C SER A 90 2.28 -0.29 -16.96
N ARG A 91 1.37 0.55 -16.47
CA ARG A 91 1.05 1.84 -17.11
C ARG A 91 2.25 2.79 -17.17
N MET A 92 3.06 2.81 -16.11
CA MET A 92 4.27 3.63 -16.09
C MET A 92 5.29 3.16 -17.14
N SER A 93 5.46 1.84 -17.30
CA SER A 93 6.32 1.25 -18.32
C SER A 93 5.89 1.61 -19.75
N ILE A 94 4.58 1.60 -20.02
CA ILE A 94 4.03 2.02 -21.33
C ILE A 94 4.35 3.49 -21.60
N ARG A 95 4.09 4.39 -20.65
CA ARG A 95 4.38 5.83 -20.79
C ARG A 95 5.86 6.11 -21.02
N ILE A 96 6.75 5.38 -20.35
CA ILE A 96 8.19 5.52 -20.55
C ILE A 96 8.57 5.11 -21.99
N LYS A 97 7.98 4.04 -22.52
CA LYS A 97 8.21 3.62 -23.91
C LYS A 97 7.71 4.66 -24.91
N GLU A 98 6.50 5.18 -24.72
CA GLU A 98 5.92 6.22 -25.57
C GLU A 98 6.80 7.48 -25.59
N LEU A 99 7.24 7.94 -24.42
CA LEU A 99 8.12 9.11 -24.31
C LEU A 99 9.47 8.89 -24.99
N ALA A 100 10.05 7.69 -24.87
CA ALA A 100 11.30 7.35 -25.55
C ALA A 100 11.14 7.33 -27.09
N GLN A 101 9.98 6.88 -27.59
CA GLN A 101 9.67 6.91 -29.02
C GLN A 101 9.48 8.33 -29.53
N GLU A 102 8.76 9.17 -28.79
CA GLU A 102 8.55 10.57 -29.13
C GLU A 102 9.88 11.33 -29.17
N LEU A 103 10.77 11.09 -28.20
CA LEU A 103 12.12 11.66 -28.19
C LEU A 103 12.94 11.22 -29.40
N ALA A 104 12.87 9.94 -29.78
CA ALA A 104 13.60 9.42 -30.93
C ALA A 104 13.11 10.03 -32.26
N LEU A 105 11.80 10.23 -32.42
CA LEU A 105 11.23 10.91 -33.59
C LEU A 105 11.64 12.39 -33.62
N PHE A 106 11.56 13.07 -32.48
CA PHE A 106 11.98 14.46 -32.35
C PHE A 106 13.46 14.67 -32.69
N GLU A 107 14.35 13.78 -32.22
CA GLU A 107 15.78 13.83 -32.58
C GLU A 107 16.01 13.58 -34.07
N LYS A 108 15.19 12.73 -34.70
CA LYS A 108 15.27 12.47 -36.14
C LYS A 108 14.84 13.70 -36.95
N GLU A 109 13.69 14.28 -36.65
CA GLU A 109 13.18 15.49 -37.32
C GLU A 109 14.18 16.65 -37.21
N LYS A 110 14.78 16.83 -36.03
CA LYS A 110 15.81 17.86 -35.83
C LYS A 110 17.04 17.64 -36.71
N LYS A 111 17.52 16.39 -36.83
CA LYS A 111 18.66 16.06 -37.72
C LYS A 111 18.34 16.25 -39.20
N GLU A 112 17.10 16.04 -39.61
CA GLU A 112 16.66 16.28 -40.98
C GLU A 112 16.53 17.79 -41.28
N ALA A 113 16.14 18.61 -40.30
CA ALA A 113 16.04 20.06 -40.45
C ALA A 113 17.39 20.80 -40.46
N ASP A 114 18.42 20.24 -39.82
CA ASP A 114 19.78 20.80 -39.77
C ASP A 114 20.64 20.44 -41.01
N ASN A 115 20.16 19.53 -41.89
CA ASN A 115 20.82 19.12 -43.15
C ASN A 115 20.20 19.79 -44.38
#